data_AF-A0A7C1AD81-F1
#
_entry.id   AF-A0A7C1AD81-F1
#
_cell.length_a   1.000
_cell.length_b   1.000
_cell.length_c   1.000
_cell.angle_alpha   90.00
_cell.angle_beta   90.00
_cell.angle_gamma   90.00
#
_symmetry.space_group_name_H-M   'P 1'
#
loop_
_entity.id
_entity.type
_entity.pdbx_description
1 polymer ?
#
loop_
_entity_poly.entity_id
_entity_poly.type
_entity_poly.pdbx_seq_one_letter_code
_entity_poly.pdbx_strand_id
1 'polypeptide(L)' 'RDAGSAFFHWYISIVPRISTAAGFEMGSGMFINPALPEESAQFLRSVEIPSL' A
#
# COMPACT_ATOMS: atom_id res chain seq x y z
N ARG A 1 4.39 -25.60 -3.25
CA ARG A 1 3.73 -26.43 -4.28
C ARG A 1 2.48 -25.66 -4.67
N ASP A 2 2.59 -24.47 -5.29
CA ASP A 2 1.43 -23.56 -5.42
C ASP A 2 1.45 -22.74 -6.72
N ALA A 3 2.48 -22.94 -7.55
CA ALA A 3 2.73 -22.18 -8.77
C ALA A 3 1.66 -22.33 -9.88
N GLY A 4 0.61 -23.12 -9.65
CA GLY A 4 -0.53 -23.30 -10.56
C GLY A 4 -1.89 -23.19 -9.86
N SER A 5 -1.94 -22.64 -8.64
CA SER A 5 -3.21 -22.38 -7.96
C SER A 5 -3.98 -21.25 -8.66
N ALA A 6 -5.25 -21.47 -8.99
CA ALA A 6 -6.11 -20.45 -9.60
C ALA A 6 -6.37 -19.24 -8.68
N PHE A 7 -6.03 -19.34 -7.39
CA PHE A 7 -6.28 -18.31 -6.39
C PHE A 7 -5.00 -17.60 -5.91
N PHE A 8 -3.83 -17.90 -6.51
CA PHE A 8 -2.57 -17.25 -6.16
C PHE A 8 -2.03 -16.48 -7.37
N HIS A 9 -2.05 -15.15 -7.29
CA HIS A 9 -1.42 -14.26 -8.28
C HIS A 9 -0.32 -13.48 -7.56
N TRP A 10 0.90 -13.54 -8.10
CA TRP A 10 2.02 -12.76 -7.55
C TRP A 10 1.74 -11.25 -7.66
N TYR A 11 2.21 -10.49 -6.68
CA TYR A 11 2.20 -9.03 -6.72
C TYR A 11 3.39 -8.49 -5.95
N ILE A 12 3.71 -7.21 -6.18
CA ILE A 12 4.69 -6.46 -5.41
C ILE A 12 3.95 -5.35 -4.68
N SER A 13 4.24 -5.19 -3.39
CA SER A 13 3.75 -4.06 -2.59
C SER A 13 4.89 -3.15 -2.20
N ILE A 14 4.69 -1.85 -2.43
CA ILE A 14 5.58 -0.79 -1.98
C ILE A 14 4.81 -0.02 -0.90
N VAL A 15 5.33 -0.01 0.33
CA VAL A 15 4.71 0.68 1.47
C VAL A 15 5.66 1.79 1.94
N PRO A 16 5.46 3.04 1.49
CA PRO A 16 6.27 4.15 1.97
C PRO A 16 5.96 4.40 3.45
N ARG A 17 7.01 4.55 4.26
CA ARG A 17 6.86 4.89 5.69
C ARG A 17 6.55 6.37 5.83
N ILE A 18 5.26 6.70 5.92
CA ILE A 18 4.76 8.08 6.06
C ILE A 18 4.37 8.44 7.50
N SER A 19 4.20 7.45 8.37
CA SER A 19 3.84 7.63 9.79
C SER A 19 4.46 6.53 10.66
N THR A 20 4.43 6.73 11.97
CA THR A 20 4.88 5.76 12.98
C THR A 20 3.67 5.09 13.62
N ALA A 21 3.66 3.76 13.67
CA ALA A 21 2.61 2.98 14.34
C ALA A 21 2.61 3.27 15.85
N ALA A 22 1.42 3.41 16.44
CA ALA A 22 1.24 3.66 17.87
C ALA A 22 0.72 2.40 18.59
N GLY A 23 0.29 2.56 19.84
CA GLY A 23 -0.11 1.44 20.71
C GLY A 23 -1.27 0.62 20.17
N PHE A 24 -2.22 1.23 19.47
CA PHE A 24 -3.34 0.52 18.86
C PHE A 24 -2.88 -0.38 17.71
N GLU A 25 -2.13 0.18 16.74
CA GLU A 25 -1.67 -0.59 15.58
C GLU A 25 -0.71 -1.70 15.98
N MET A 26 0.20 -1.42 16.91
CA MET A 26 1.12 -2.42 17.45
C MET A 26 0.40 -3.51 18.27
N GLY A 27 -0.60 -3.13 19.06
CA GLY A 27 -1.32 -4.06 19.93
C GLY A 27 -2.35 -4.94 19.20
N SER A 28 -2.96 -4.43 18.12
CA SER A 28 -4.00 -5.13 17.37
C SER A 28 -3.52 -5.78 16.07
N GLY A 29 -2.41 -5.31 15.49
CA GLY A 29 -1.97 -5.68 14.14
C GLY A 29 -2.82 -5.04 13.03
N MET A 30 -3.78 -4.17 13.37
CA MET A 30 -4.60 -3.42 12.42
C MET A 30 -3.98 -2.04 12.17
N PHE A 31 -3.92 -1.62 10.91
CA PHE A 31 -3.41 -0.30 10.54
C PHE A 31 -4.56 0.63 10.18
N ILE A 32 -4.46 1.89 10.62
CA ILE A 32 -5.39 2.95 10.23
C ILE A 32 -4.80 3.62 8.98
N ASN A 33 -5.54 3.59 7.88
CA ASN A 33 -5.21 4.37 6.70
C ASN A 33 -6.03 5.68 6.71
N PRO A 34 -5.42 6.85 6.95
CA PRO A 34 -6.14 8.12 6.97
C PRO A 34 -6.46 8.64 5.56
N ALA A 35 -5.87 8.08 4.50
CA ALA A 35 -6.07 8.50 3.12
C ALA A 35 -6.94 7.50 2.36
N LEU A 36 -7.95 8.00 1.65
CA LEU A 36 -8.76 7.15 0.80
C LEU A 36 -7.91 6.62 -0.38
N PRO A 37 -8.06 5.33 -0.74
CA PRO A 37 -7.32 4.77 -1.88
C PRO A 37 -7.70 5.45 -3.20
N GLU A 38 -8.93 5.92 -3.36
CA GLU A 38 -9.41 6.64 -4.54
C GLU A 38 -8.66 7.95 -4.76
N GLU A 39 -8.52 8.74 -3.69
CA GLU A 39 -7.79 10.02 -3.70
C GLU A 39 -6.29 9.78 -3.91
N SER A 40 -5.72 8.78 -3.25
CA SER A 40 -4.31 8.41 -3.40
C SER A 40 -3.99 7.99 -4.84
N ALA A 41 -4.87 7.21 -5.48
CA ALA A 41 -4.71 6.79 -6.87
C ALA A 41 -4.85 7.97 -7.85
N GLN A 42 -5.77 8.90 -7.59
CA GLN A 42 -5.87 10.13 -8.39
C GLN A 42 -4.60 10.98 -8.25
N PHE A 43 -4.12 11.19 -7.03
CA PHE A 43 -2.90 11.95 -6.76
C PHE A 43 -1.69 11.35 -7.48
N LEU A 44 -1.41 10.05 -7.31
CA LEU A 44 -0.26 9.40 -7.91
C LEU A 44 -0.26 9.44 -9.44
N ARG A 45 -1.44 9.38 -10.08
CA ARG A 45 -1.57 9.54 -11.55
C ARG A 45 -1.28 10.96 -12.04
N SER A 46 -1.48 11.96 -11.19
CA SER A 46 -1.27 13.37 -11.55
C SER A 46 0.19 13.83 -11.43
N VAL A 47 1.07 13.02 -10.85
CA VAL A 47 2.47 13.37 -10.64
C VAL A 47 3.23 13.37 -11.97
N GLU A 48 3.79 14.52 -12.35
CA GLU A 48 4.73 14.61 -13.47
C GLU A 48 6.09 14.03 -13.06
N ILE A 49 6.56 13.05 -13.83
CA ILE A 49 7.87 12.44 -13.61
C ILE A 49 8.89 13.27 -14.40
N PRO A 50 9.92 13.86 -13.75
CA PRO A 50 10.95 14.60 -14.45
C PRO A 50 11.65 13.70 -15.50
N SER A 51 11.88 14.25 -16.69
CA SER A 51 12.76 13.60 -17.67
C SER A 51 14.20 13.62 -17.15
N LEU A 52 14.90 12.49 -17.30
CA LEU A 52 16.32 12.35 -16.96
C LEU A 52 17.22 13.32 -17.74
#